data_AF-A0A259LGQ9-F1
#
_entry.id   AF-A0A259LGQ9-F1
#
_cell.length_a   1.000
_cell.length_b   1.000
_cell.length_c   1.000
_cell.angle_alpha   90.00
_cell.angle_beta   90.00
_cell.angle_gamma   90.00
#
_symmetry.space_group_name_H-M   'P 1'
#
loop_
_entity.id
_entity.type
_entity.pdbx_description
1 polymer ?
#
loop_
_entity_poly.entity_id
_entity_poly.type
_entity_poly.pdbx_seq_one_letter_code
_entity_poly.pdbx_strand_id
1 'polypeptide(L)'
;MTAPSVSSCVPRTVAPAPSAPTADPLTHVELTWIEKRIENWIRFGRPVHVQTIDGSRRVVSFAPGSIFAFMRWASNDFGTVVSRLDIVRAVAPGEAYQTLPFVRPGGEILLRADGWPKVEKVLQYIDAVEALDIHGADVAPDHWRHVHNRLTAGHTPRVYTVERHQAWLKRRECEQ
;
A
#
# COMPACT_ATOMS: atom_id res chain seq x y z
N MET A 1 3.04 79.76 5.49
CA MET A 1 1.92 78.95 4.98
C MET A 1 2.48 77.61 4.53
N THR A 2 2.23 76.58 5.33
CA THR A 2 2.78 75.22 5.23
C THR A 2 1.85 74.35 4.38
N ALA A 3 2.35 73.71 3.34
CA ALA A 3 1.61 72.70 2.57
C ALA A 3 1.91 71.29 3.14
N PRO A 4 0.93 70.38 3.28
CA PRO A 4 1.20 69.04 3.77
C PRO A 4 1.65 68.11 2.63
N SER A 5 2.60 67.24 2.97
CA SER A 5 3.11 66.17 2.12
C SER A 5 2.10 65.01 2.08
N VAL A 6 1.63 64.63 0.89
CA VAL A 6 0.80 63.45 0.69
C VAL A 6 1.71 62.24 0.46
N SER A 7 1.77 61.34 1.44
CA SER A 7 2.48 60.07 1.34
C SER A 7 1.65 59.08 0.51
N SER A 8 2.14 58.71 -0.66
CA SER A 8 1.53 57.71 -1.53
C SER A 8 1.80 56.31 -0.99
N CYS A 9 0.74 55.56 -0.68
CA CYS A 9 0.82 54.15 -0.34
C CYS A 9 0.78 53.33 -1.65
N VAL A 10 1.90 52.74 -2.04
CA VAL A 10 1.96 51.82 -3.19
C VAL A 10 1.43 50.45 -2.73
N PRO A 11 0.40 49.87 -3.37
CA PRO A 11 -0.05 48.55 -2.99
C PRO A 11 1.04 47.53 -3.31
N ARG A 12 1.44 46.76 -2.30
CA ARG A 12 2.36 45.64 -2.42
C ARG A 12 1.65 44.53 -3.21
N THR A 13 2.12 44.22 -4.41
CA THR A 13 1.70 43.03 -5.14
C THR A 13 2.01 41.80 -4.29
N VAL A 14 0.98 41.17 -3.74
CA VAL A 14 1.09 39.88 -3.07
C VAL A 14 1.36 38.85 -4.16
N ALA A 15 2.55 38.25 -4.16
CA ALA A 15 2.85 37.11 -5.01
C ALA A 15 1.80 36.01 -4.74
N PRO A 16 1.30 35.30 -5.77
CA PRO A 16 0.38 34.21 -5.55
C PRO A 16 1.06 33.18 -4.62
N ALA A 17 0.35 32.80 -3.56
CA ALA A 17 0.79 31.74 -2.66
C ALA A 17 1.11 30.48 -3.48
N PRO A 18 2.15 29.71 -3.13
CA PRO A 18 2.42 28.45 -3.80
C PRO A 18 1.16 27.59 -3.69
N SER A 19 0.60 27.22 -4.84
CA SER A 19 -0.48 26.26 -4.96
C SER A 19 -0.14 25.08 -4.05
N ALA A 20 -0.99 24.80 -3.06
CA ALA A 20 -0.80 23.62 -2.21
C ALA A 20 -0.54 22.42 -3.13
N PRO A 21 0.47 21.58 -2.86
CA PRO A 21 0.74 20.42 -3.70
C PRO A 21 -0.57 19.63 -3.79
N THR A 22 -1.09 19.47 -5.02
CA THR A 22 -2.25 18.64 -5.30
C THR A 22 -1.98 17.30 -4.60
N ALA A 23 -2.80 16.95 -3.61
CA ALA A 23 -2.57 15.74 -2.83
C ALA A 23 -2.51 14.57 -3.80
N ASP A 24 -1.34 13.93 -3.92
CA ASP A 24 -1.16 12.78 -4.79
C ASP A 24 -2.15 11.71 -4.31
N PRO A 25 -3.15 11.33 -5.13
CA PRO A 25 -4.14 10.36 -4.72
C PRO A 25 -3.56 8.95 -4.68
N LEU A 26 -2.34 8.73 -5.17
CA LEU A 26 -1.73 7.42 -5.25
C LEU A 26 -1.08 7.02 -3.92
N THR A 27 -1.09 5.71 -3.68
CA THR A 27 -0.24 5.11 -2.65
C THR A 27 1.06 4.67 -3.28
N HIS A 28 2.17 5.25 -2.84
CA HIS A 28 3.51 4.93 -3.31
C HIS A 28 4.19 3.91 -2.39
N VAL A 29 4.84 2.92 -2.99
CA VAL A 29 5.62 1.89 -2.28
C VAL A 29 7.05 1.92 -2.78
N GLU A 30 7.98 2.20 -1.87
CA GLU A 30 9.42 2.19 -2.13
C GLU A 30 9.95 0.75 -2.05
N LEU A 31 10.49 0.27 -3.16
CA LEU A 31 11.11 -1.04 -3.29
C LEU A 31 12.62 -0.87 -3.35
N THR A 32 13.31 -1.49 -2.41
CA THR A 32 14.77 -1.51 -2.29
C THR A 32 15.27 -2.94 -2.46
N TRP A 33 16.24 -3.13 -3.34
CA TRP A 33 16.96 -4.38 -3.55
C TRP A 33 18.45 -4.15 -3.37
N ILE A 34 19.00 -4.68 -2.29
CA ILE A 34 20.42 -4.70 -1.97
C ILE A 34 20.77 -6.15 -1.71
N GLU A 35 21.57 -6.73 -2.60
CA GLU A 35 21.94 -8.13 -2.58
C GLU A 35 22.37 -8.57 -1.17
N LYS A 36 21.76 -9.66 -0.67
CA LYS A 36 22.04 -10.29 0.64
C LYS A 36 21.71 -9.45 1.88
N ARG A 37 21.20 -8.22 1.73
CA ARG A 37 20.86 -7.34 2.87
C ARG A 37 19.40 -6.95 2.93
N ILE A 38 18.82 -6.47 1.83
CA ILE A 38 17.45 -5.95 1.81
C ILE A 38 16.81 -6.37 0.49
N GLU A 39 15.65 -6.99 0.58
CA GLU A 39 14.86 -7.37 -0.58
C GLU A 39 13.40 -6.99 -0.32
N ASN A 40 12.96 -5.92 -0.97
CA ASN A 40 11.59 -5.45 -0.92
C ASN A 40 10.95 -5.64 -2.30
N TRP A 41 9.82 -6.35 -2.37
CA TRP A 41 9.11 -6.57 -3.62
C TRP A 41 7.60 -6.69 -3.43
N ILE A 42 6.87 -6.58 -4.53
CA ILE A 42 5.42 -6.79 -4.56
C ILE A 42 5.15 -8.22 -5.02
N ARG A 43 4.46 -9.03 -4.19
CA ARG A 43 4.05 -10.40 -4.53
C ARG A 43 2.88 -10.42 -5.51
N PHE A 44 1.93 -9.51 -5.35
CA PHE A 44 0.85 -9.24 -6.30
C PHE A 44 0.38 -7.80 -6.15
N GLY A 45 -0.22 -7.26 -7.20
CA GLY A 45 -0.78 -5.91 -7.24
C GLY A 45 -0.73 -5.36 -8.65
N ARG A 46 -1.57 -4.36 -8.95
CA ARG A 46 -1.62 -3.71 -10.27
C ARG A 46 -1.11 -2.27 -10.13
N PRO A 47 0.21 -2.03 -10.21
CA PRO A 47 0.75 -0.69 -10.12
C PRO A 47 0.32 0.12 -11.36
N VAL A 48 -0.13 1.36 -11.13
CA VAL A 48 -0.52 2.30 -12.18
C VAL A 48 0.66 3.17 -12.64
N HIS A 49 1.71 3.24 -11.83
CA HIS A 49 2.93 3.98 -12.15
C HIS A 49 4.15 3.28 -11.55
N VAL A 50 5.26 3.32 -12.27
CA VAL A 50 6.57 2.81 -11.81
C VAL A 50 7.62 3.86 -12.13
N GLN A 51 8.35 4.29 -11.11
CA GLN A 51 9.45 5.23 -11.20
C GLN A 51 10.73 4.55 -10.70
N THR A 52 11.72 4.39 -11.56
CA THR A 52 13.05 3.91 -11.16
C THR A 52 13.86 5.09 -10.63
N ILE A 53 14.37 5.00 -9.40
CA ILE A 53 15.23 6.03 -8.81
C ILE A 53 16.69 5.73 -9.17
N ASP A 54 17.14 4.52 -8.87
CA ASP A 54 18.48 4.03 -9.16
C ASP A 54 18.44 2.50 -9.41
N GLY A 55 19.60 1.87 -9.62
CA GLY A 55 19.68 0.42 -9.90
C GLY A 55 19.21 -0.47 -8.75
N SER A 56 19.12 0.05 -7.53
CA SER A 56 18.72 -0.65 -6.30
C SER A 56 17.35 -0.21 -5.77
N ARG A 57 16.77 0.88 -6.28
CA ARG A 57 15.56 1.49 -5.74
C ARG A 57 14.58 1.89 -6.83
N ARG A 58 13.32 1.52 -6.63
CA ARG A 58 12.20 1.96 -7.47
C ARG A 58 10.98 2.24 -6.61
N VAL A 59 10.11 3.12 -7.09
CA VAL A 59 8.82 3.42 -6.49
C VAL A 59 7.74 2.85 -7.39
N VAL A 60 6.82 2.08 -6.83
CA VAL A 60 5.61 1.63 -7.51
C VAL A 60 4.40 2.31 -6.87
N SER A 61 3.47 2.78 -7.69
CA SER A 61 2.31 3.54 -7.20
C SER A 61 1.02 2.82 -7.54
N PHE A 62 0.07 2.85 -6.62
CA PHE A 62 -1.22 2.18 -6.71
C PHE A 62 -2.35 3.19 -6.61
N ALA A 63 -3.39 3.01 -7.42
CA ALA A 63 -4.60 3.83 -7.34
C ALA A 63 -5.39 3.53 -6.05
N PRO A 64 -6.16 4.50 -5.51
CA PRO A 64 -7.07 4.26 -4.40
C PRO A 64 -7.93 3.01 -4.58
N GLY A 65 -8.14 2.25 -3.51
CA GLY A 65 -8.89 0.99 -3.53
C GLY A 65 -8.11 -0.22 -4.03
N SER A 66 -6.95 -0.04 -4.67
CA SER A 66 -6.12 -1.15 -5.15
C SER A 66 -5.55 -1.96 -3.99
N ILE A 67 -5.57 -3.29 -4.11
CA ILE A 67 -4.98 -4.20 -3.13
C ILE A 67 -3.64 -4.70 -3.67
N PHE A 68 -2.62 -4.74 -2.82
CA PHE A 68 -1.30 -5.27 -3.14
C PHE A 68 -0.69 -6.02 -1.94
N ALA A 69 0.18 -6.98 -2.23
CA ALA A 69 0.98 -7.68 -1.23
C ALA A 69 2.43 -7.21 -1.29
N PHE A 70 2.89 -6.56 -0.22
CA PHE A 70 4.23 -6.05 -0.07
C PHE A 70 5.06 -6.97 0.82
N MET A 71 6.11 -7.57 0.24
CA MET A 71 7.09 -8.38 0.97
C MET A 71 8.34 -7.56 1.27
N ARG A 72 8.79 -7.67 2.52
CA ARG A 72 10.01 -7.06 3.04
C ARG A 72 10.86 -8.14 3.68
N TRP A 73 12.01 -8.38 3.10
CA TRP A 73 13.04 -9.23 3.64
C TRP A 73 14.28 -8.39 3.96
N ALA A 74 14.87 -8.62 5.12
CA ALA A 74 16.17 -8.06 5.46
C ALA A 74 16.98 -9.05 6.26
N SER A 75 18.29 -9.08 6.02
CA SER A 75 19.25 -9.81 6.84
C SER A 75 20.35 -8.86 7.26
N ASN A 76 20.81 -9.00 8.50
CA ASN A 76 21.97 -8.28 9.00
C ASN A 76 23.17 -9.21 9.22
N ASP A 77 24.35 -8.62 9.36
CA ASP A 77 25.62 -9.35 9.58
C ASP A 77 25.64 -10.10 10.93
N PHE A 78 24.66 -9.85 11.80
CA PHE A 78 24.49 -10.49 13.11
C PHE A 78 23.55 -11.72 13.05
N GLY A 79 23.17 -12.18 11.86
CA GLY A 79 22.33 -13.36 11.65
C GLY A 79 20.84 -13.15 11.95
N THR A 80 20.40 -11.91 12.15
CA THR A 80 18.97 -11.60 12.32
C THR A 80 18.33 -11.43 10.95
N VAL A 81 17.41 -12.33 10.62
CA VAL A 81 16.59 -12.26 9.42
C VAL A 81 15.19 -11.75 9.79
N VAL A 82 14.76 -10.70 9.11
CA VAL A 82 13.41 -10.15 9.19
C VAL A 82 12.68 -10.52 7.90
N SER A 83 11.64 -11.33 8.01
CA SER A 83 10.70 -11.57 6.91
C SER A 83 9.34 -11.00 7.30
N ARG A 84 8.78 -10.14 6.46
CA ARG A 84 7.45 -9.56 6.68
C ARG A 84 6.68 -9.50 5.37
N LEU A 85 5.39 -9.80 5.45
CA LEU A 85 4.44 -9.60 4.37
C LEU A 85 3.25 -8.78 4.88
N ASP A 86 2.89 -7.74 4.14
CA ASP A 86 1.70 -6.92 4.39
C ASP A 86 0.80 -6.99 3.14
N ILE A 87 -0.48 -7.34 3.31
CA ILE A 87 -1.51 -7.13 2.27
C ILE A 87 -2.24 -5.84 2.61
N VAL A 88 -2.20 -4.89 1.69
CA VAL A 88 -2.61 -3.51 1.93
C VAL A 88 -3.58 -3.07 0.84
N ARG A 89 -4.63 -2.36 1.24
CA ARG A 89 -5.48 -1.57 0.33
C ARG A 89 -4.96 -0.13 0.31
N ALA A 90 -4.67 0.37 -0.88
CA ALA A 90 -4.39 1.78 -1.13
C ALA A 90 -5.61 2.63 -0.76
N VAL A 91 -5.39 3.68 0.01
CA VAL A 91 -6.46 4.52 0.57
C VAL A 91 -6.69 5.75 -0.32
N ALA A 92 -7.94 6.22 -0.41
CA ALA A 92 -8.22 7.48 -1.06
C ALA A 92 -7.78 8.67 -0.17
N PRO A 93 -7.53 9.85 -0.75
CA PRO A 93 -7.31 11.07 0.03
C PRO A 93 -8.43 11.31 1.06
N GLY A 94 -8.04 11.54 2.32
CA GLY A 94 -8.97 11.79 3.42
C GLY A 94 -9.51 10.53 4.13
N GLU A 95 -9.26 9.32 3.59
CA GLU A 95 -9.53 8.08 4.34
C GLU A 95 -8.54 7.88 5.49
N ALA A 96 -8.99 7.25 6.57
CA ALA A 96 -8.10 6.83 7.65
C ALA A 96 -7.13 5.74 7.15
N TYR A 97 -5.87 5.84 7.56
CA TYR A 97 -4.83 4.91 7.13
C TYR A 97 -3.90 4.53 8.28
N GLN A 98 -3.24 3.39 8.12
CA GLN A 98 -2.15 2.96 8.99
C GLN A 98 -0.83 3.27 8.31
N THR A 99 0.14 3.77 9.07
CA THR A 99 1.48 4.03 8.55
C THR A 99 2.24 2.72 8.37
N LEU A 100 2.81 2.49 7.19
CA LEU A 100 3.71 1.38 6.93
C LEU A 100 5.09 1.93 6.51
N PRO A 101 6.20 1.33 6.96
CA PRO A 101 7.50 1.67 6.42
C PRO A 101 7.54 1.42 4.92
N PHE A 102 8.12 2.36 4.16
CA PHE A 102 8.23 2.34 2.70
C PHE A 102 6.91 2.48 1.94
N VAL A 103 5.80 2.83 2.61
CA VAL A 103 4.51 3.12 1.96
C VAL A 103 4.06 4.52 2.33
N ARG A 104 3.76 5.35 1.32
CA ARG A 104 3.32 6.74 1.49
C ARG A 104 1.99 6.96 0.76
N PRO A 105 0.97 7.55 1.41
CA PRO A 105 0.92 7.99 2.81
C PRO A 105 0.89 6.85 3.83
N GLY A 106 0.50 5.65 3.39
CA GLY A 106 0.26 4.46 4.19
C GLY A 106 -0.80 3.63 3.49
N GLY A 107 -1.59 2.88 4.25
CA GLY A 107 -2.74 2.20 3.67
C GLY A 107 -3.58 1.49 4.73
N GLU A 108 -4.64 0.84 4.28
CA GLU A 108 -5.41 -0.05 5.13
C GLU A 108 -4.78 -1.44 5.11
N ILE A 109 -4.28 -1.89 6.26
CA ILE A 109 -3.66 -3.21 6.39
C ILE A 109 -4.79 -4.25 6.53
N LEU A 110 -4.91 -5.11 5.53
CA LEU A 110 -5.87 -6.21 5.52
C LEU A 110 -5.28 -7.46 6.20
N LEU A 111 -3.97 -7.66 6.04
CA LEU A 111 -3.23 -8.75 6.65
C LEU A 111 -1.79 -8.33 6.91
N ARG A 112 -1.27 -8.66 8.09
CA ARG A 112 0.15 -8.60 8.42
C ARG A 112 0.66 -9.96 8.89
N ALA A 113 1.82 -10.36 8.38
CA ALA A 113 2.55 -11.54 8.81
C ALA A 113 4.03 -11.22 9.08
N ASP A 114 4.50 -11.66 10.24
CA ASP A 114 5.85 -11.45 10.75
C ASP A 114 6.54 -12.81 10.95
N GLY A 115 7.78 -12.91 10.47
CA GLY A 115 8.58 -14.12 10.54
C GLY A 115 8.24 -15.12 9.43
N TRP A 116 9.26 -15.85 8.98
CA TRP A 116 9.14 -16.77 7.85
C TRP A 116 7.98 -17.78 7.98
N PRO A 117 7.75 -18.46 9.13
CA PRO A 117 6.68 -19.46 9.23
C PRO A 117 5.26 -18.90 8.99
N LYS A 118 5.02 -17.62 9.34
CA LYS A 118 3.73 -16.98 9.06
C LYS A 118 3.67 -16.46 7.62
N VAL A 119 4.76 -15.87 7.14
CA VAL A 119 4.87 -15.39 5.75
C VAL A 119 4.66 -16.53 4.76
N GLU A 120 5.31 -17.67 4.98
CA GLU A 120 5.17 -18.87 4.15
C GLU A 120 3.73 -19.38 4.10
N LYS A 121 3.04 -19.46 5.24
CA LYS A 121 1.61 -19.82 5.26
C LYS A 121 0.77 -18.84 4.43
N VAL A 122 1.03 -17.54 4.53
CA VAL A 122 0.28 -16.54 3.74
C VAL A 122 0.58 -16.69 2.25
N LEU A 123 1.84 -16.94 1.87
CA LEU A 123 2.19 -17.24 0.48
C LEU A 123 1.42 -18.46 -0.04
N GLN A 124 1.33 -19.55 0.74
CA GLN A 124 0.53 -20.72 0.37
C GLN A 124 -0.96 -20.38 0.17
N TYR A 125 -1.53 -19.47 0.97
CA TYR A 125 -2.90 -19.00 0.76
C TYR A 125 -3.05 -18.14 -0.49
N ILE A 126 -2.05 -17.31 -0.81
CA ILE A 126 -2.03 -16.54 -2.07
C ILE A 126 -1.98 -17.52 -3.26
N ASP A 127 -1.08 -18.50 -3.22
CA ASP A 127 -0.92 -19.49 -4.27
C ASP A 127 -2.20 -20.32 -4.46
N ALA A 128 -2.88 -20.68 -3.37
CA ALA A 128 -4.15 -21.40 -3.42
C ALA A 128 -5.29 -20.59 -4.05
N VAL A 129 -5.29 -19.26 -3.89
CA VAL A 129 -6.23 -18.37 -4.59
C VAL A 129 -5.85 -18.26 -6.07
N GLU A 130 -4.57 -18.03 -6.37
CA GLU A 130 -4.08 -17.87 -7.74
C GLU A 130 -4.27 -19.16 -8.56
N ALA A 131 -4.24 -20.33 -7.93
CA ALA A 131 -4.59 -21.61 -8.56
C ALA A 131 -6.05 -21.72 -9.03
N LEU A 132 -6.94 -20.82 -8.55
CA LEU A 132 -8.32 -20.70 -9.02
C LEU A 132 -8.46 -19.69 -10.19
N ASP A 133 -7.33 -19.24 -10.76
CA ASP A 133 -7.27 -18.17 -11.78
C ASP A 133 -7.79 -16.81 -11.26
N ILE A 134 -7.74 -16.62 -9.94
CA ILE A 134 -8.12 -15.36 -9.28
C ILE A 134 -6.85 -14.67 -8.83
N HIS A 135 -6.59 -13.49 -9.39
CA HIS A 135 -5.43 -12.70 -8.99
C HIS A 135 -5.62 -12.16 -7.56
N GLY A 136 -4.58 -12.21 -6.71
CA GLY A 136 -4.69 -11.85 -5.28
C GLY A 136 -5.20 -10.43 -5.00
N ALA A 137 -4.98 -9.49 -5.93
CA ALA A 137 -5.51 -8.13 -5.85
C ALA A 137 -7.04 -8.04 -6.03
N ASP A 138 -7.66 -9.06 -6.63
CA ASP A 138 -9.09 -9.09 -6.96
C ASP A 138 -9.90 -9.88 -5.89
N VAL A 139 -9.22 -10.38 -4.86
CA VAL A 139 -9.85 -11.06 -3.72
C VAL A 139 -10.55 -10.04 -2.82
N ALA A 140 -11.72 -10.43 -2.29
CA ALA A 140 -12.46 -9.61 -1.34
C ALA A 140 -11.59 -9.18 -0.13
N PRO A 141 -11.53 -7.87 0.22
CA PRO A 141 -10.75 -7.39 1.36
C PRO A 141 -11.04 -8.13 2.68
N ASP A 142 -12.31 -8.47 2.93
CA ASP A 142 -12.73 -9.21 4.11
C ASP A 142 -12.17 -10.63 4.18
N HIS A 143 -11.87 -11.24 3.03
CA HIS A 143 -11.22 -12.54 3.02
C HIS A 143 -9.79 -12.44 3.56
N TRP A 144 -9.01 -11.42 3.15
CA TRP A 144 -7.67 -11.20 3.70
C TRP A 144 -7.70 -10.94 5.20
N ARG A 145 -8.67 -10.14 5.69
CA ARG A 145 -8.88 -9.95 7.14
C ARG A 145 -9.23 -11.26 7.85
N HIS A 146 -10.06 -12.12 7.24
CA HIS A 146 -10.38 -13.45 7.78
C HIS A 146 -9.13 -14.34 7.86
N VAL A 147 -8.30 -14.36 6.82
CA VAL A 147 -7.03 -15.11 6.82
C VAL A 147 -6.12 -14.60 7.95
N HIS A 148 -5.95 -13.28 8.08
CA HIS A 148 -5.16 -12.68 9.15
C HIS A 148 -5.65 -13.11 10.54
N ASN A 149 -6.95 -12.94 10.81
CA ASN A 149 -7.54 -13.26 12.11
C ASN A 149 -7.37 -14.74 12.46
N ARG A 150 -7.49 -15.64 11.48
CA ARG A 150 -7.33 -17.08 11.71
C ARG A 150 -5.88 -17.47 11.97
N LEU A 151 -4.94 -16.96 11.18
CA LEU A 151 -3.52 -17.23 11.39
C LEU A 151 -3.01 -16.67 12.73
N THR A 152 -3.46 -15.47 13.11
CA THR A 152 -3.12 -14.87 14.41
C THR A 152 -3.66 -15.70 15.58
N ALA A 153 -4.85 -16.30 15.42
CA ALA A 153 -5.45 -17.20 16.41
C ALA A 153 -4.90 -18.65 16.35
N GLY A 154 -3.92 -18.96 15.48
CA GLY A 154 -3.39 -20.32 15.31
C GLY A 154 -4.33 -21.31 14.63
N HIS A 155 -5.42 -20.82 14.04
CA HIS A 155 -6.41 -21.63 13.32
C HIS A 155 -6.14 -21.66 11.82
N THR A 156 -6.68 -22.67 11.13
CA THR A 156 -6.66 -22.74 9.67
C THR A 156 -7.69 -21.77 9.06
N PRO A 157 -7.28 -20.81 8.21
CA PRO A 157 -8.20 -20.03 7.39
C PRO A 157 -9.15 -20.89 6.56
N ARG A 158 -10.28 -20.28 6.18
CA ARG A 158 -11.21 -20.92 5.24
C ARG A 158 -10.68 -20.71 3.84
N VAL A 159 -10.78 -21.73 2.99
CA VAL A 159 -10.39 -21.64 1.58
C VAL A 159 -11.27 -20.60 0.86
N TYR A 160 -10.66 -19.85 -0.05
CA TYR A 160 -11.39 -18.97 -0.96
C TYR A 160 -11.96 -19.80 -2.11
N THR A 161 -13.20 -19.53 -2.53
CA THR A 161 -13.83 -20.29 -3.62
C THR A 161 -14.34 -19.36 -4.70
N VAL A 162 -14.51 -19.90 -5.91
CA VAL A 162 -15.05 -19.15 -7.05
C VAL A 162 -16.45 -18.65 -6.75
N GLU A 163 -17.32 -19.44 -6.12
CA GLU A 163 -18.68 -19.02 -5.77
C GLU A 163 -18.66 -17.83 -4.80
N ARG A 164 -17.73 -17.84 -3.84
CA ARG A 164 -17.54 -16.72 -2.91
C ARG A 164 -17.06 -15.47 -3.62
N HIS A 165 -16.15 -15.62 -4.57
CA HIS A 165 -15.66 -14.51 -5.38
C HIS A 165 -16.79 -13.89 -6.20
N GLN A 166 -17.60 -14.72 -6.88
CA GLN A 166 -18.75 -14.25 -7.66
C GLN A 166 -19.82 -13.58 -6.79
N ALA A 167 -20.12 -14.14 -5.61
CA ALA A 167 -21.06 -13.52 -4.67
C ALA A 167 -20.57 -12.14 -4.19
N TRP A 168 -19.26 -11.98 -4.00
CA TRP A 168 -18.66 -10.69 -3.64
C TRP A 168 -18.71 -9.69 -4.80
N LEU A 169 -18.40 -10.10 -6.03
CA LEU A 169 -18.50 -9.24 -7.21
C LEU A 169 -19.93 -8.68 -7.36
N LYS A 170 -20.94 -9.55 -7.29
CA LYS A 170 -22.35 -9.14 -7.36
C LYS A 170 -22.73 -8.14 -6.27
N ARG A 171 -22.25 -8.34 -5.04
CA ARG A 171 -22.51 -7.40 -3.94
C ARG A 171 -21.87 -6.03 -4.22
N ARG A 172 -20.64 -6.02 -4.74
CA ARG A 172 -19.95 -4.77 -5.11
C ARG A 172 -20.64 -4.03 -6.25
N GLU A 173 -21.24 -4.72 -7.21
CA GLU A 173 -22.03 -4.10 -8.29
C GLU A 173 -23.31 -3.44 -7.75
N CYS A 174 -23.93 -4.00 -6.71
CA CYS A 174 -25.11 -3.41 -6.07
C CYS A 174 -24.82 -2.23 -5.14
N GLU A 175 -23.57 -2.09 -4.67
CA GLU A 175 -23.13 -1.05 -3.72
C GLU A 175 -22.47 0.17 -4.42
N GLN A 176 -22.22 0.08 -5.74
CA GLN A 176 -21.72 1.18 -6.59
C GLN A 176 -22.85 1.93 -7.26
#